data_AF-A0A1B5KX02-F1
#
_entry.id   AF-A0A1B5KX02-F1
#
_cell.length_a   1.000
_cell.length_b   1.000
_cell.length_c   1.000
_cell.angle_alpha   90.00
_cell.angle_beta   90.00
_cell.angle_gamma   90.00
#
_symmetry.space_group_name_H-M   'P 1'
#
loop_
_entity.id
_entity.type
_entity.pdbx_description
1 polymer ?
#
loop_
_entity_poly.entity_id
_entity_poly.type
_entity_poly.pdbx_seq_one_letter_code
_entity_poly.pdbx_strand_id
1 'polypeptide(L)'
;MCGRYALALRPPQVRQLLEDDGMPVDYPLEDEDGPGAPRQSYNFAPGYHGVVYRADTPDWGAGPRSRSRADAGPHEEDDVVADKAAQAEQPPPSQVKYKLQSMKWGLVPFWTKRNPDYQTIMRTINCRDDSLSTAGGMWASMKNKKRCVVLAQGFFEWLKTGPKDKSPHFVKRQDGHLMCFAGLWDCVQYEGRAR
;
A
#
# COMPACT_ATOMS: atom_id res chain seq x y z
N MET A 1 11.28 -13.14 -3.92
CA MET A 1 10.49 -11.90 -4.09
C MET A 1 9.56 -12.21 -5.23
N CYS A 2 8.27 -12.35 -4.96
CA CYS A 2 7.35 -12.92 -5.94
C CYS A 2 7.06 -11.92 -7.07
N GLY A 3 7.10 -12.42 -8.31
CA GLY A 3 6.78 -11.64 -9.50
C GLY A 3 5.35 -11.84 -9.99
N ARG A 4 4.63 -12.85 -9.48
CA ARG A 4 3.25 -13.19 -9.84
C ARG A 4 2.49 -13.77 -8.65
N TYR A 5 1.19 -13.51 -8.58
CA TYR A 5 0.31 -14.12 -7.60
C TYR A 5 -1.07 -14.45 -8.18
N ALA A 6 -1.93 -15.09 -7.40
CA ALA A 6 -3.31 -15.37 -7.76
C ALA A 6 -4.28 -14.63 -6.84
N LEU A 7 -5.25 -13.94 -7.41
CA LEU A 7 -6.43 -13.43 -6.72
C LEU A 7 -7.56 -13.41 -7.75
N ALA A 8 -8.28 -14.52 -7.86
CA ALA A 8 -9.40 -14.69 -8.79
C ALA A 8 -10.76 -14.45 -8.13
N LEU A 9 -10.79 -14.14 -6.84
CA LEU A 9 -12.00 -13.87 -6.08
C LEU A 9 -12.54 -12.47 -6.37
N ARG A 10 -13.86 -12.34 -6.38
CA ARG A 10 -14.52 -11.03 -6.45
C ARG A 10 -14.34 -10.27 -5.13
N PRO A 11 -14.27 -8.93 -5.13
CA PRO A 11 -14.11 -8.15 -3.90
C PRO A 11 -15.11 -8.47 -2.77
N PRO A 12 -16.41 -8.78 -3.01
CA PRO A 12 -17.31 -9.22 -1.94
C PRO A 12 -16.91 -10.55 -1.30
N GLN A 13 -16.36 -11.49 -2.07
CA GLN A 13 -15.84 -12.75 -1.54
C GLN A 13 -14.57 -12.52 -0.72
N VAL A 14 -13.69 -11.62 -1.19
CA VAL A 14 -12.50 -11.21 -0.44
C VAL A 14 -12.89 -10.58 0.89
N ARG A 15 -13.89 -9.68 0.89
CA ARG A 15 -14.44 -9.08 2.11
C ARG A 15 -14.93 -10.16 3.08
N GLN A 16 -15.79 -11.07 2.63
CA GLN A 16 -16.36 -12.11 3.48
C GLN A 16 -15.25 -12.94 4.15
N LEU A 17 -14.25 -13.38 3.38
CA LEU A 17 -13.12 -14.15 3.91
C LEU A 17 -12.28 -13.38 4.94
N LEU A 18 -12.14 -12.06 4.79
CA LEU A 18 -11.46 -11.23 5.78
C LEU A 18 -12.29 -11.10 7.06
N GLU A 19 -13.59 -10.87 6.94
CA GLU A 19 -14.49 -10.73 8.08
C GLU A 19 -14.58 -12.04 8.89
N ASP A 20 -14.63 -13.17 8.20
CA ASP A 20 -14.58 -14.51 8.81
C ASP A 20 -13.27 -14.74 9.58
N ASP A 21 -12.17 -14.12 9.13
CA ASP A 21 -10.85 -14.14 9.77
C ASP A 21 -10.69 -13.07 10.87
N GLY A 22 -11.76 -12.35 11.22
CA GLY A 22 -11.74 -11.29 12.24
C GLY A 22 -11.03 -10.01 11.77
N MET A 23 -10.91 -9.81 10.46
CA MET A 23 -10.39 -8.57 9.85
C MET A 23 -11.57 -7.72 9.33
N PRO A 24 -12.08 -6.76 10.13
CA PRO A 24 -13.28 -6.00 9.77
C PRO A 24 -13.07 -5.14 8.52
N VAL A 25 -14.11 -4.99 7.69
CA VAL A 25 -14.08 -4.12 6.51
C VAL A 25 -15.17 -3.06 6.63
N ASP A 26 -14.82 -1.89 7.18
CA ASP A 26 -15.73 -0.76 7.34
C ASP A 26 -16.15 -0.17 5.99
N TYR A 27 -15.21 -0.04 5.06
CA TYR A 27 -15.46 0.51 3.73
C TYR A 27 -15.14 -0.55 2.66
N PRO A 28 -16.17 -1.16 2.03
CA PRO A 28 -15.98 -2.08 0.92
C PRO A 28 -15.46 -1.35 -0.32
N LEU A 29 -15.06 -2.11 -1.34
CA LEU A 29 -14.67 -1.54 -2.61
C LEU A 29 -15.92 -1.10 -3.40
N GLU A 30 -16.03 0.17 -3.73
CA GLU A 30 -17.21 0.74 -4.41
C GLU A 30 -17.16 0.60 -5.94
N ASP A 31 -15.98 0.81 -6.56
CA ASP A 31 -15.80 0.79 -8.02
C ASP A 31 -15.20 -0.53 -8.52
N GLU A 32 -16.05 -1.48 -8.90
CA GLU A 32 -15.63 -2.80 -9.40
C GLU A 32 -15.43 -2.88 -10.92
N ASP A 33 -15.98 -1.93 -11.69
CA ASP A 33 -16.03 -1.98 -13.16
C ASP A 33 -15.38 -0.77 -13.86
N GLY A 34 -14.88 0.21 -13.10
CA GLY A 34 -14.31 1.45 -13.62
C GLY A 34 -12.83 1.37 -14.06
N PRO A 35 -12.28 2.47 -14.60
CA PRO A 35 -10.83 2.59 -14.83
C PRO A 35 -10.05 2.39 -13.53
N GLY A 36 -9.27 1.32 -13.45
CA GLY A 36 -8.56 0.95 -12.22
C GLY A 36 -9.29 -0.07 -11.36
N ALA A 37 -10.40 -0.65 -11.84
CA ALA A 37 -11.02 -1.83 -11.27
C ALA A 37 -10.02 -2.95 -10.99
N PRO A 38 -10.17 -3.69 -9.87
CA PRO A 38 -9.27 -4.76 -9.51
C PRO A 38 -9.38 -5.92 -10.51
N ARG A 39 -8.22 -6.41 -10.96
CA ARG A 39 -8.14 -7.54 -11.88
C ARG A 39 -8.33 -8.85 -11.12
N GLN A 40 -9.38 -9.59 -11.47
CA GLN A 40 -9.54 -10.98 -11.04
C GLN A 40 -8.71 -11.89 -11.97
N SER A 41 -7.72 -12.60 -11.41
CA SER A 41 -6.82 -13.44 -12.20
C SER A 41 -6.11 -14.50 -11.36
N TYR A 42 -6.03 -15.71 -11.91
CA TYR A 42 -5.12 -16.76 -11.41
C TYR A 42 -3.65 -16.50 -11.74
N ASN A 43 -3.38 -15.51 -12.58
CA ASN A 43 -2.05 -15.16 -13.03
C ASN A 43 -1.86 -13.63 -12.98
N PHE A 44 -1.96 -13.07 -11.78
CA PHE A 44 -1.90 -11.63 -11.53
C PHE A 44 -0.50 -11.06 -11.79
N ALA A 45 -0.41 -9.97 -12.55
CA ALA A 45 0.83 -9.36 -13.05
C ALA A 45 1.15 -8.04 -12.36
N PRO A 46 2.43 -7.65 -12.29
CA PRO A 46 2.80 -6.25 -12.11
C PRO A 46 2.09 -5.33 -13.10
N GLY A 47 1.71 -4.15 -12.63
CA GLY A 47 0.97 -3.14 -13.38
C GLY A 47 -0.55 -3.32 -13.36
N TYR A 48 -1.08 -4.48 -12.95
CA TYR A 48 -2.52 -4.65 -12.72
C TYR A 48 -2.95 -3.99 -11.42
N HIS A 49 -4.22 -3.63 -11.34
CA HIS A 49 -4.85 -3.15 -10.11
C HIS A 49 -5.36 -4.34 -9.31
N GLY A 50 -5.03 -4.41 -8.03
CA GLY A 50 -5.40 -5.49 -7.13
C GLY A 50 -6.11 -4.94 -5.90
N VAL A 51 -6.85 -5.81 -5.21
CA VAL A 51 -7.51 -5.46 -3.95
C VAL A 51 -6.46 -5.44 -2.84
N VAL A 52 -6.35 -4.31 -2.15
CA VAL A 52 -5.55 -4.17 -0.93
C VAL A 52 -6.44 -3.86 0.25
N TYR A 53 -6.05 -4.37 1.43
CA TYR A 53 -6.66 -4.03 2.70
C TYR A 53 -5.77 -3.02 3.44
N ARG A 54 -6.34 -1.94 3.95
CA ARG A 54 -5.57 -0.93 4.68
C ARG A 54 -6.43 -0.17 5.69
N ALA A 55 -5.77 0.41 6.69
CA ALA A 55 -6.40 1.39 7.55
C ALA A 55 -6.79 2.64 6.75
N ASP A 56 -7.95 3.20 7.09
CA ASP A 56 -8.41 4.48 6.59
C ASP A 56 -7.76 5.61 7.37
N THR A 57 -6.61 6.04 6.87
CA THR A 57 -5.77 7.07 7.48
C THR A 57 -5.43 8.13 6.45
N PRO A 58 -5.21 9.39 6.88
CA PRO A 58 -4.65 10.42 6.00
C PRO A 58 -3.31 10.00 5.41
N ASP A 59 -2.86 10.70 4.36
CA ASP A 59 -1.59 10.41 3.66
C ASP A 59 -0.36 10.59 4.55
N TRP A 60 -0.45 11.38 5.62
CA TRP A 60 0.59 11.52 6.63
C TRP A 60 0.61 10.39 7.68
N GLY A 61 -0.28 9.40 7.58
CA GLY A 61 -0.37 8.24 8.44
C GLY A 61 -1.30 8.42 9.66
N ALA A 62 -1.42 7.36 10.47
CA ALA A 62 -2.25 7.31 11.68
C ALA A 62 -1.66 8.05 12.90
N GLY A 63 -0.40 8.50 12.82
CA GLY A 63 0.29 9.18 13.92
C GLY A 63 -0.03 10.68 14.00
N PRO A 64 0.28 11.33 15.14
CA PRO A 64 0.14 12.78 15.28
C PRO A 64 0.94 13.49 14.17
N ARG A 65 0.38 14.60 13.65
CA ARG A 65 1.03 15.39 12.60
C ARG A 65 2.30 16.02 13.15
N SER A 66 3.43 15.34 12.98
CA SER A 66 4.74 15.93 13.22
C SER A 66 4.92 17.07 12.21
N ARG A 67 4.77 18.32 12.64
CA ARG A 67 5.22 19.48 11.85
C ARG A 67 6.73 19.35 11.71
N SER A 68 7.22 18.87 10.56
CA SER A 68 8.64 18.99 10.25
C SER A 68 8.96 20.46 9.97
N ARG A 69 10.08 20.96 10.49
CA ARG A 69 10.60 22.33 10.29
C ARG A 69 10.72 22.80 8.83
N ALA A 70 10.50 21.94 7.85
CA ALA A 70 10.55 22.25 6.42
C ALA A 70 9.30 22.98 5.88
N ASP A 71 8.24 23.14 6.70
CA ASP A 71 7.03 23.91 6.36
C ASP A 71 7.08 25.36 6.89
N ALA A 72 8.22 25.77 7.46
CA ALA A 72 8.45 27.16 7.83
C ALA A 72 9.03 27.90 6.62
N GLY A 73 8.17 28.65 5.92
CA GLY A 73 8.62 29.71 5.02
C GLY A 73 9.45 30.76 5.79
N PRO A 74 10.33 31.50 5.11
CA PRO A 74 11.25 32.41 5.79
C PRO A 74 10.53 33.66 6.32
N HIS A 75 10.76 33.92 7.61
CA HIS A 75 10.63 35.17 8.37
C HIS A 75 9.31 35.96 8.34
N GLU A 76 8.68 36.03 9.51
CA GLU A 76 8.56 37.28 10.26
C GLU A 76 8.76 36.95 11.76
N GLU A 77 9.72 37.65 12.38
CA GLU A 77 10.05 37.57 13.81
C GLU A 77 9.11 38.48 14.61
N ASP A 78 9.14 38.32 15.94
CA ASP A 78 8.44 39.06 16.99
C ASP A 78 7.02 38.58 17.34
N ASP A 79 6.90 37.73 18.37
CA ASP A 79 6.81 38.23 19.75
C ASP A 79 6.75 37.06 20.74
N VAL A 80 7.59 37.16 21.77
CA VAL A 80 7.67 36.21 22.88
C VAL A 80 6.62 36.63 23.91
N VAL A 81 5.48 35.95 23.96
CA VAL A 81 4.62 35.97 25.15
C VAL A 81 4.25 34.54 25.52
N ALA A 82 4.73 34.15 26.71
CA ALA A 82 4.40 32.90 27.35
C ALA A 82 2.90 32.84 27.63
N ASP A 83 2.23 31.79 27.16
CA ASP A 83 0.99 31.35 27.77
C ASP A 83 0.98 29.82 27.94
N LYS A 84 1.03 29.43 29.21
CA LYS A 84 0.68 28.09 29.68
C LYS A 84 -0.83 27.92 29.52
N ALA A 85 -1.28 27.19 28.51
CA ALA A 85 -2.50 26.37 28.56
C ALA A 85 -2.83 25.83 27.17
N ALA A 86 -2.46 24.58 26.91
CA ALA A 86 -3.21 23.65 26.08
C ALA A 86 -2.53 22.29 26.14
N GLN A 87 -2.73 21.56 27.24
CA GLN A 87 -2.82 20.12 27.11
C GLN A 87 -4.08 19.87 26.28
N ALA A 88 -3.93 19.84 24.96
CA ALA A 88 -4.97 19.33 24.09
C ALA A 88 -5.15 17.87 24.50
N GLU A 89 -6.25 17.57 25.19
CA GLU A 89 -6.74 16.21 25.36
C GLU A 89 -6.70 15.56 23.99
N GLN A 90 -5.84 14.56 23.84
CA GLN A 90 -5.89 13.71 22.67
C GLN A 90 -7.28 13.09 22.69
N PRO A 91 -8.10 13.27 21.64
CA PRO A 91 -9.37 12.58 21.58
C PRO A 91 -9.09 11.08 21.77
N PRO A 92 -9.98 10.34 22.46
CA PRO A 92 -9.82 8.89 22.61
C PRO A 92 -9.55 8.32 21.22
N PRO A 93 -8.62 7.36 21.07
CA PRO A 93 -8.25 6.85 19.77
C PRO A 93 -9.53 6.39 19.08
N SER A 94 -9.97 7.15 18.07
CA SER A 94 -11.09 6.77 17.24
C SER A 94 -10.79 5.38 16.73
N GLN A 95 -11.73 4.44 16.92
CA GLN A 95 -11.57 3.07 16.44
C GLN A 95 -11.03 3.10 15.00
N VAL A 96 -9.88 2.46 14.78
CA VAL A 96 -9.26 2.43 13.46
C VAL A 96 -10.20 1.72 12.51
N LYS A 97 -10.62 2.43 11.46
CA LYS A 97 -11.43 1.86 10.39
C LYS A 97 -10.55 1.30 9.29
N TYR A 98 -11.04 0.27 8.62
CA TYR A 98 -10.34 -0.42 7.56
C TYR A 98 -11.15 -0.44 6.27
N LYS A 99 -10.43 -0.44 5.15
CA LYS A 99 -11.04 -0.42 3.83
C LYS A 99 -10.37 -1.35 2.85
N LEU A 100 -11.18 -1.83 1.91
CA LEU A 100 -10.69 -2.41 0.66
C LEU A 100 -10.51 -1.31 -0.37
N GLN A 101 -9.38 -1.32 -1.05
CA GLN A 101 -9.06 -0.33 -2.07
C GLN A 101 -8.42 -1.02 -3.28
N SER A 102 -8.74 -0.55 -4.49
CA SER A 102 -8.06 -1.00 -5.70
C SER A 102 -6.78 -0.19 -5.89
N MET A 103 -5.64 -0.87 -6.01
CA MET A 103 -4.34 -0.23 -6.18
C MET A 103 -3.49 -0.93 -7.23
N LYS A 104 -2.73 -0.16 -8.02
CA LYS A 104 -1.78 -0.68 -9.00
C LYS A 104 -0.60 -1.37 -8.30
N TRP A 105 -0.27 -2.60 -8.71
CA TRP A 105 0.95 -3.27 -8.26
C TRP A 105 2.17 -2.73 -9.00
N GLY A 106 3.09 -2.13 -8.24
CA GLY A 106 4.26 -1.43 -8.74
C GLY A 106 4.20 0.03 -8.29
N LEU A 107 4.91 0.31 -7.20
CA LEU A 107 4.80 1.59 -6.50
C LEU A 107 5.33 2.74 -7.37
N VAL A 108 4.56 3.82 -7.43
CA VAL A 108 4.97 5.08 -8.05
C VAL A 108 5.01 6.14 -6.95
N PRO A 109 6.19 6.65 -6.58
CA PRO A 109 6.29 7.65 -5.52
C PRO A 109 5.57 8.95 -5.85
N PHE A 110 5.06 9.66 -4.83
CA PHE A 110 4.27 10.89 -4.99
C PHE A 110 5.00 12.02 -5.71
N TRP A 111 6.34 12.05 -5.64
CA TRP A 111 7.18 13.04 -6.34
C TRP A 111 7.39 12.73 -7.82
N THR A 112 6.79 11.65 -8.34
CA THR A 112 6.93 11.27 -9.75
C THR A 112 6.08 12.18 -10.62
N LYS A 113 6.73 13.00 -11.47
CA LYS A 113 6.06 14.01 -12.28
C LYS A 113 5.25 13.46 -13.45
N ARG A 114 5.76 12.41 -14.10
CA ARG A 114 5.20 11.81 -15.32
C ARG A 114 4.90 10.33 -15.09
N ASN A 115 3.91 9.81 -15.79
CA ASN A 115 3.58 8.39 -15.72
C ASN A 115 4.80 7.54 -16.13
N PRO A 116 5.36 6.70 -15.23
CA PRO A 116 6.56 5.95 -15.52
C PRO A 116 6.30 4.85 -16.56
N ASP A 117 7.36 4.47 -17.27
CA ASP A 117 7.33 3.32 -18.16
C ASP A 117 7.20 1.99 -17.38
N TYR A 118 6.92 0.92 -18.12
CA TYR A 118 6.76 -0.41 -17.54
C TYR A 118 8.04 -0.91 -16.84
N GLN A 119 9.22 -0.61 -17.37
CA GLN A 119 10.49 -1.06 -16.80
C GLN A 119 10.74 -0.44 -15.42
N THR A 120 10.39 0.83 -15.25
CA THR A 120 10.48 1.56 -13.98
C THR A 120 9.52 0.97 -12.96
N ILE A 121 8.28 0.69 -13.35
CA ILE A 121 7.27 0.03 -12.50
C ILE A 121 7.77 -1.35 -12.06
N MET A 122 8.40 -2.12 -12.94
CA MET A 122 8.94 -3.45 -12.62
C MET A 122 10.03 -3.43 -11.55
N ARG A 123 10.70 -2.29 -11.32
CA ARG A 123 11.70 -2.15 -10.25
C ARG A 123 11.09 -1.90 -8.88
N THR A 124 9.79 -1.56 -8.82
CA THR A 124 9.09 -1.15 -7.59
C THR A 124 7.97 -2.11 -7.19
N ILE A 125 7.99 -3.34 -7.71
CA ILE A 125 6.99 -4.38 -7.40
C ILE A 125 7.26 -5.08 -6.06
N ASN A 126 8.50 -5.02 -5.57
CA ASN A 126 8.91 -5.59 -4.29
C ASN A 126 9.86 -4.63 -3.57
N CYS A 127 9.85 -4.68 -2.24
CA CYS A 127 10.78 -3.96 -1.38
C CYS A 127 11.45 -4.97 -0.46
N ARG A 128 12.79 -4.94 -0.38
CA ARG A 128 13.53 -5.78 0.56
C ARG A 128 13.44 -5.18 1.97
N ASP A 129 13.33 -6.02 2.98
CA ASP A 129 13.27 -5.64 4.38
C ASP A 129 14.55 -4.91 4.84
N ASP A 130 15.72 -5.33 4.34
CA ASP A 130 16.99 -4.64 4.58
C ASP A 130 16.97 -3.17 4.12
N SER A 131 16.32 -2.88 2.99
CA SER A 131 16.21 -1.55 2.43
C SER A 131 15.35 -0.65 3.33
N LEU A 132 14.38 -1.22 4.04
CA LEU A 132 13.55 -0.52 5.01
C LEU A 132 14.30 -0.21 6.32
N SER A 133 15.40 -0.88 6.61
CA SER A 133 16.20 -0.60 7.82
C SER A 133 16.96 0.73 7.72
N THR A 134 17.22 1.20 6.50
CA THR A 134 17.93 2.45 6.25
C THR A 134 17.00 3.66 6.35
N ALA A 135 17.50 4.79 6.88
CA ALA A 135 16.71 6.01 7.06
C ALA A 135 16.42 6.77 5.74
N GLY A 136 17.02 6.36 4.62
CA GLY A 136 16.92 7.01 3.32
C GLY A 136 16.36 6.09 2.23
N GLY A 137 16.36 6.60 1.00
CA GLY A 137 15.90 5.86 -0.17
C GLY A 137 14.40 5.96 -0.44
N MET A 138 13.97 5.30 -1.52
CA MET A 138 12.63 5.45 -2.10
C MET A 138 11.51 5.08 -1.12
N TRP A 139 11.72 4.09 -0.25
CA TRP A 139 10.69 3.50 0.60
C TRP A 139 10.53 4.19 1.97
N ALA A 140 11.49 5.02 2.36
CA ALA A 140 11.58 5.58 3.72
C ALA A 140 10.34 6.40 4.09
N SER A 141 9.81 7.17 3.14
CA SER A 141 8.63 8.01 3.37
C SER A 141 7.33 7.20 3.59
N MET A 142 7.23 6.00 3.00
CA MET A 142 6.05 5.14 3.08
C MET A 142 6.07 4.24 4.32
N LYS A 143 7.25 3.76 4.74
CA LYS A 143 7.43 2.75 5.79
C LYS A 143 6.55 2.97 7.03
N ASN A 144 6.48 4.21 7.51
CA ASN A 144 5.79 4.54 8.76
C ASN A 144 4.33 4.98 8.59
N LYS A 145 3.92 5.31 7.36
CA LYS A 145 2.68 6.07 7.10
C LYS A 145 1.75 5.39 6.10
N LYS A 146 2.33 4.71 5.10
CA LYS A 146 1.63 4.17 3.95
C LYS A 146 1.84 2.67 3.83
N ARG A 147 1.37 1.94 4.85
CA ARG A 147 1.35 0.47 4.88
C ARG A 147 -0.01 -0.05 4.44
N CYS A 148 -0.01 -1.18 3.75
CA CYS A 148 -1.20 -1.92 3.37
C CYS A 148 -0.94 -3.44 3.48
N VAL A 149 -1.99 -4.22 3.32
CA VAL A 149 -1.95 -5.66 3.18
C VAL A 149 -2.35 -6.00 1.75
N VAL A 150 -1.44 -6.64 1.02
CA VAL A 150 -1.73 -7.19 -0.31
C VAL A 150 -2.30 -8.58 -0.12
N LEU A 151 -3.48 -8.82 -0.69
CA LEU A 151 -4.23 -10.06 -0.54
C LEU A 151 -3.95 -10.99 -1.72
N ALA A 152 -3.77 -12.28 -1.45
CA ALA A 152 -3.61 -13.29 -2.49
C ALA A 152 -4.15 -14.65 -2.04
N GLN A 153 -4.62 -15.45 -2.97
CA GLN A 153 -4.89 -16.88 -2.73
C GLN A 153 -3.58 -17.70 -2.67
N GLY A 154 -2.50 -17.16 -3.22
CA GLY A 154 -1.17 -17.75 -3.26
C GLY A 154 -0.30 -17.01 -4.26
N PHE A 155 0.99 -17.36 -4.31
CA PHE A 155 1.96 -16.74 -5.22
C PHE A 155 2.76 -17.78 -6.01
N PHE A 156 3.36 -17.33 -7.11
CA PHE A 156 4.21 -18.19 -7.94
C PHE A 156 5.68 -17.82 -7.78
N GLU A 157 6.51 -18.85 -7.65
CA GLU A 157 7.97 -18.73 -7.73
C GLU A 157 8.52 -19.79 -8.71
N TRP A 158 9.66 -19.48 -9.30
CA TRP A 158 10.30 -20.34 -10.30
C TRP A 158 11.55 -20.96 -9.70
N LEU A 159 11.44 -22.24 -9.34
CA LEU A 159 12.57 -23.01 -8.84
C LEU A 159 13.51 -23.34 -9.99
N LYS A 160 14.79 -22.98 -9.87
CA LYS A 160 15.81 -23.40 -10.85
C LYS A 160 16.04 -24.90 -10.69
N THR A 161 15.78 -25.65 -11.75
CA THR A 161 15.99 -27.12 -11.79
C THR A 161 17.18 -27.51 -12.66
N GLY A 162 17.82 -26.53 -13.32
CA GLY A 162 19.01 -26.70 -14.14
C GLY A 162 19.60 -25.35 -14.55
N PRO A 163 20.63 -25.32 -15.42
CA PRO A 163 21.29 -24.09 -15.85
C PRO A 163 20.35 -23.09 -16.56
N LYS A 164 19.38 -23.60 -17.33
CA LYS A 164 18.38 -22.79 -18.04
C LYS A 164 16.94 -23.15 -17.65
N ASP A 165 16.75 -24.26 -16.95
CA ASP A 165 15.43 -24.79 -16.63
C ASP A 165 14.90 -24.23 -15.33
N LYS A 166 13.62 -23.88 -15.36
CA LYS A 166 12.88 -23.39 -14.20
C LYS A 166 11.52 -24.06 -14.15
N SER A 167 11.15 -24.57 -12.99
CA SER A 167 9.84 -25.15 -12.75
C SER A 167 8.97 -24.18 -11.93
N PRO A 168 7.77 -23.78 -12.41
CA PRO A 168 6.88 -22.92 -11.67
C PRO A 168 6.24 -23.67 -10.51
N HIS A 169 6.22 -23.04 -9.33
CA HIS A 169 5.59 -23.56 -8.13
C HIS A 169 4.55 -22.56 -7.65
N PHE A 170 3.36 -23.05 -7.31
CA PHE A 170 2.33 -22.26 -6.64
C PHE A 170 2.38 -22.53 -5.15
N VAL A 171 2.58 -21.47 -4.37
CA VAL A 171 2.65 -21.52 -2.90
C VAL A 171 1.41 -20.85 -2.34
N LYS A 172 0.69 -21.56 -1.47
CA LYS A 172 -0.52 -21.08 -0.78
C LYS A 172 -0.54 -21.58 0.67
N ARG A 173 -1.39 -20.97 1.50
CA ARG A 173 -1.65 -21.49 2.85
C ARG A 173 -2.31 -22.87 2.78
N GLN A 174 -1.96 -23.72 3.74
CA GLN A 174 -2.53 -25.07 3.87
C GLN A 174 -3.97 -25.04 4.38
N ASP A 175 -4.29 -24.08 5.25
CA ASP A 175 -5.63 -23.87 5.82
C ASP A 175 -6.66 -23.33 4.80
N GLY A 176 -6.23 -22.89 3.62
CA GLY A 176 -7.11 -22.39 2.57
C GLY A 176 -7.50 -20.91 2.69
N HIS A 177 -7.05 -20.22 3.74
CA HIS A 177 -7.29 -18.79 3.93
C HIS A 177 -6.45 -17.95 2.96
N LEU A 178 -6.77 -16.65 2.87
CA LEU A 178 -5.97 -15.71 2.07
C LEU A 178 -4.58 -15.51 2.68
N MET A 179 -3.58 -15.37 1.82
CA MET A 179 -2.27 -14.83 2.18
C MET A 179 -2.36 -13.32 2.32
N CYS A 180 -1.82 -12.81 3.43
CA CYS A 180 -1.76 -11.38 3.75
C CYS A 180 -0.30 -10.92 3.71
N PHE A 181 0.13 -10.35 2.58
CA PHE A 181 1.49 -9.84 2.44
C PHE A 181 1.59 -8.40 2.94
N ALA A 182 2.68 -8.08 3.64
CA ALA A 182 3.01 -6.70 3.98
C ALA A 182 3.30 -5.90 2.71
N GLY A 183 2.59 -4.79 2.53
CA GLY A 183 2.74 -3.89 1.40
C GLY A 183 3.01 -2.45 1.83
N LEU A 184 3.62 -1.70 0.91
CA LEU A 184 3.70 -0.24 0.97
C LEU A 184 2.88 0.34 -0.17
N TRP A 185 2.28 1.50 0.05
CA TRP A 185 1.53 2.22 -0.96
C TRP A 185 1.98 3.67 -1.06
N ASP A 186 1.63 4.31 -2.17
CA ASP A 186 1.74 5.74 -2.35
C ASP A 186 0.66 6.22 -3.32
N CYS A 187 0.44 7.54 -3.36
CA CYS A 187 -0.47 8.21 -4.27
C CYS A 187 0.32 9.26 -5.04
N VAL A 188 0.14 9.31 -6.36
CA VAL A 188 0.86 10.25 -7.24
C VAL A 188 -0.14 11.02 -8.08
N GLN A 189 0.10 12.33 -8.19
CA GLN A 189 -0.58 13.19 -9.14
C GLN A 189 0.42 13.63 -10.19
N TYR A 190 0.19 13.23 -11.45
CA TYR A 190 1.05 13.62 -12.56
C TYR A 190 0.79 15.07 -12.98
N GLU A 191 1.85 15.78 -13.36
CA GLU A 191 1.74 17.14 -13.91
C GLU A 191 0.87 17.12 -15.18
N GLY A 192 -0.11 18.04 -15.27
CA GLY A 192 -0.95 18.21 -16.47
C GLY A 192 -2.18 17.31 -16.56
N ARG A 193 -2.48 16.47 -15.56
CA ARG A 193 -3.76 15.74 -15.48
C ARG A 193 -4.75 16.55 -14.63
N ALA A 194 -5.79 17.11 -15.25
CA ALA A 194 -6.90 17.76 -14.53
C ALA A 194 -7.64 16.73 -13.67
N ARG A 195 -8.21 17.20 -12.54
CA ARG A 195 -8.99 16.38 -11.60
C ARG A 195 -10.25 15.84 -12.25
#